data_AF-A0A563BEX2-F1
#
_entry.id   AF-A0A563BEX2-F1
#
_cell.length_a   1.000
_cell.length_b   1.000
_cell.length_c   1.000
_cell.angle_alpha   90.00
_cell.angle_beta   90.00
_cell.angle_gamma   90.00
#
_symmetry.space_group_name_H-M   'P 1'
#
loop_
_entity.id
_entity.type
_entity.pdbx_description
1 polymer ?
#
loop_
_entity_poly.entity_id
_entity_poly.type
_entity_poly.pdbx_seq_one_letter_code
_entity_poly.pdbx_strand_id
1 'polypeptide(L)'
;MSEKRIETLRNRLGKASDLIKNDDFLPMFRNRQIHFKKEFEESVKLAKKKNNPEHYFASIWSCKSLEKTLEMIRRMIYRAIEKAREYQVNIERVKQEADVKANFNPEGRAKLAEILKDRGKSYSNLFGL
;
A
#
# COMPACT_ATOMS: atom_id res chain seq x y z
N MET A 1 -18.80 -12.73 -31.59
CA MET A 1 -17.37 -12.44 -31.87
C MET A 1 -16.73 -13.67 -32.51
N SER A 2 -15.63 -13.54 -33.27
CA SER A 2 -14.91 -14.74 -33.77
C SER A 2 -14.12 -15.43 -32.65
N GLU A 3 -13.99 -16.75 -32.71
CA GLU A 3 -13.27 -17.56 -31.70
C GLU A 3 -11.83 -17.08 -31.48
N LYS A 4 -11.10 -16.80 -32.57
CA LYS A 4 -9.74 -16.24 -32.51
C LYS A 4 -9.67 -14.94 -31.70
N ARG A 5 -10.70 -14.09 -31.81
CA ARG A 5 -10.76 -12.82 -31.06
C ARG A 5 -11.05 -13.08 -29.59
N ILE A 6 -11.93 -14.03 -29.27
CA ILE A 6 -12.25 -14.43 -27.89
C ILE A 6 -10.98 -14.94 -27.20
N GLU A 7 -10.28 -15.89 -27.81
CA GLU A 7 -9.03 -16.45 -27.31
C GLU A 7 -7.97 -15.35 -27.05
N THR A 8 -7.82 -14.45 -28.02
CA THR A 8 -6.90 -13.31 -27.89
C THR A 8 -7.26 -12.40 -26.70
N LEU A 9 -8.54 -12.12 -26.48
CA LEU A 9 -8.99 -11.28 -25.37
C LEU A 9 -8.82 -11.99 -24.03
N ARG A 10 -9.17 -13.28 -23.95
CA ARG A 10 -8.98 -14.14 -22.78
C ARG A 10 -7.50 -14.15 -22.35
N ASN A 11 -6.59 -14.37 -23.31
CA ASN A 11 -5.15 -14.36 -23.07
C ASN A 11 -4.66 -12.99 -22.54
N ARG A 12 -5.16 -11.88 -23.09
CA ARG A 12 -4.80 -10.51 -22.65
C ARG A 12 -5.35 -10.15 -21.27
N LEU A 13 -6.52 -10.67 -20.92
CA LEU A 13 -7.13 -10.47 -19.59
C LEU A 13 -6.44 -11.31 -18.51
N GLY A 14 -5.76 -12.40 -18.89
CA GLY A 14 -4.99 -13.25 -17.99
C GLY A 14 -5.88 -13.75 -16.84
N LYS A 15 -5.43 -13.59 -15.59
CA LYS A 15 -6.14 -14.05 -14.38
C LYS A 15 -7.54 -13.45 -14.18
N ALA A 16 -7.87 -12.36 -14.88
CA ALA A 16 -9.21 -11.76 -14.84
C ALA A 16 -10.19 -12.48 -15.78
N SER A 17 -9.68 -13.25 -16.76
CA SER A 17 -10.48 -14.07 -17.66
C SER A 17 -11.40 -15.00 -16.87
N ASP A 18 -10.88 -15.68 -15.85
CA ASP A 18 -11.63 -16.64 -15.03
C ASP A 18 -12.84 -16.03 -14.32
N LEU A 19 -12.87 -14.70 -14.17
CA LEU A 19 -13.96 -13.97 -13.51
C LEU A 19 -15.06 -13.52 -14.50
N ILE A 20 -14.86 -13.72 -15.80
CA ILE A 20 -15.77 -13.26 -16.86
C ILE A 20 -16.42 -14.49 -17.47
N LYS A 21 -17.70 -14.72 -17.17
CA LYS A 21 -18.44 -15.88 -17.72
C LYS A 21 -18.84 -15.71 -19.17
N ASN A 22 -19.38 -14.55 -19.52
CA ASN A 22 -19.89 -14.31 -20.87
C ASN A 22 -18.83 -13.59 -21.72
N ASP A 23 -18.44 -14.24 -22.83
CA ASP A 23 -17.45 -13.75 -23.79
C ASP A 23 -17.82 -12.41 -24.42
N ASP A 24 -19.10 -12.09 -24.55
CA ASP A 24 -19.58 -10.84 -25.14
C ASP A 24 -19.08 -9.60 -24.39
N PHE A 25 -18.77 -9.75 -23.10
CA PHE A 25 -18.27 -8.65 -22.26
C PHE A 25 -16.74 -8.54 -22.24
N LEU A 26 -15.99 -9.48 -22.84
CA LEU A 26 -14.52 -9.43 -22.84
C LEU A 26 -13.94 -8.10 -23.37
N PRO A 27 -14.47 -7.49 -24.46
CA PRO A 27 -13.98 -6.19 -24.91
C PRO A 27 -14.16 -5.09 -23.87
N MET A 28 -15.28 -5.10 -23.14
CA MET A 28 -15.57 -4.12 -22.09
C MET A 28 -14.56 -4.24 -20.94
N PHE A 29 -14.32 -5.45 -20.44
CA PHE A 29 -13.32 -5.65 -19.38
C PHE A 29 -11.91 -5.34 -19.85
N ARG A 30 -11.58 -5.64 -21.11
CA ARG A 30 -10.28 -5.30 -21.69
C ARG A 30 -10.08 -3.79 -21.78
N ASN A 31 -11.10 -3.03 -22.19
CA ASN A 31 -11.06 -1.57 -22.20
C ASN A 31 -10.79 -1.02 -20.79
N ARG A 32 -11.52 -1.52 -19.78
CA ARG A 32 -11.33 -1.13 -18.36
C ARG A 32 -9.92 -1.46 -17.85
N GLN A 33 -9.39 -2.64 -18.19
CA GLN A 33 -8.03 -3.04 -17.83
C GLN A 33 -6.96 -2.09 -18.42
N ILE A 34 -7.16 -1.59 -19.64
CA ILE A 34 -6.24 -0.65 -20.30
C ILE A 34 -6.29 0.71 -19.60
N HIS A 35 -7.48 1.26 -19.38
CA HIS A 35 -7.63 2.62 -18.84
C HIS A 35 -7.43 2.73 -17.33
N PHE A 36 -7.74 1.67 -16.58
CA PHE A 36 -7.74 1.67 -15.11
C PHE A 36 -6.88 0.53 -14.57
N LYS A 37 -5.65 0.39 -15.08
CA LYS A 37 -4.79 -0.78 -14.82
C LYS A 37 -4.65 -1.12 -13.33
N LYS A 38 -4.33 -0.13 -12.49
CA LYS A 38 -4.10 -0.33 -11.04
C LYS A 38 -5.40 -0.76 -10.34
N GLU A 39 -6.48 -0.04 -10.60
CA GLU A 39 -7.78 -0.33 -10.01
C GLU A 39 -8.31 -1.69 -10.47
N PHE A 40 -8.08 -2.03 -11.74
CA PHE A 40 -8.43 -3.31 -12.32
C PHE A 40 -7.70 -4.47 -11.64
N GLU A 41 -6.38 -4.38 -11.48
CA GLU A 41 -5.58 -5.41 -10.81
C GLU A 41 -6.02 -5.62 -9.36
N GLU A 42 -6.25 -4.55 -8.60
CA GLU A 42 -6.77 -4.64 -7.23
C GLU A 42 -8.18 -5.22 -7.17
N SER A 43 -9.05 -4.85 -8.12
CA SER A 43 -10.40 -5.39 -8.18
C SER A 43 -10.43 -6.89 -8.44
N VAL A 44 -9.49 -7.43 -9.22
CA VAL A 44 -9.35 -8.88 -9.45
C VAL A 44 -8.96 -9.59 -8.16
N LYS A 45 -8.03 -9.02 -7.38
CA LYS A 45 -7.64 -9.56 -6.06
C LYS A 45 -8.82 -9.52 -5.08
N LEU A 46 -9.60 -8.44 -5.11
CA LEU A 46 -10.76 -8.26 -4.24
C LEU A 46 -11.88 -9.24 -4.57
N ALA A 47 -12.18 -9.42 -5.85
CA ALA A 47 -13.22 -10.34 -6.32
C ALA A 47 -12.94 -11.79 -5.89
N LYS A 48 -11.69 -12.25 -6.01
CA LYS A 48 -11.30 -13.61 -5.59
C LYS A 48 -11.51 -13.91 -4.10
N LYS A 49 -11.67 -12.88 -3.27
CA LYS A 49 -11.95 -13.02 -1.83
C LYS A 49 -13.44 -13.05 -1.49
N LYS A 50 -14.33 -12.89 -2.49
CA LYS A 50 -15.78 -12.85 -2.28
C LYS A 50 -16.39 -14.24 -2.50
N ASN A 51 -17.54 -14.48 -1.88
CA ASN A 51 -18.29 -15.74 -2.01
C ASN A 51 -18.69 -16.03 -3.46
N ASN A 52 -19.02 -14.99 -4.23
CA ASN A 52 -19.29 -15.09 -5.66
C ASN A 52 -18.39 -14.11 -6.43
N PRO A 53 -17.15 -14.54 -6.80
CA PRO A 53 -16.15 -13.68 -7.42
C PRO A 53 -16.61 -13.08 -8.75
N GLU A 54 -17.21 -13.89 -9.62
CA GLU A 54 -17.63 -13.48 -10.97
C GLU A 54 -18.74 -12.43 -10.91
N HIS A 55 -19.80 -12.69 -10.13
CA HIS A 55 -20.91 -11.76 -9.98
C HIS A 55 -20.44 -10.43 -9.37
N TYR A 56 -19.59 -10.50 -8.34
CA TYR A 56 -19.01 -9.31 -7.74
C TYR A 56 -18.15 -8.52 -8.74
N PHE A 57 -17.29 -9.20 -9.48
CA PHE A 57 -16.42 -8.57 -10.47
C PHE A 57 -17.23 -7.89 -11.59
N ALA A 58 -18.26 -8.55 -12.09
CA ALA A 58 -19.17 -7.98 -13.07
C ALA A 58 -19.96 -6.79 -12.52
N SER A 59 -20.42 -6.86 -11.26
CA SER A 59 -21.24 -5.79 -10.67
C SER A 59 -20.44 -4.51 -10.47
N ILE A 60 -19.22 -4.58 -9.94
CA ILE A 60 -18.37 -3.40 -9.71
C ILE A 60 -17.94 -2.77 -11.05
N TRP A 61 -17.71 -3.59 -12.06
CA TRP A 61 -17.43 -3.15 -13.43
C TRP A 61 -18.69 -3.16 -14.31
N SER A 62 -19.86 -2.86 -13.76
CA SER A 62 -20.98 -2.42 -14.58
C SER A 62 -20.78 -0.95 -15.00
N CYS A 63 -21.47 -0.47 -16.04
CA CYS A 63 -21.38 0.95 -16.40
C CYS A 63 -22.00 1.86 -15.33
N LYS A 64 -23.07 1.40 -14.67
CA LYS A 64 -23.80 2.15 -13.63
C LYS A 64 -22.97 2.41 -12.38
N SER A 65 -21.99 1.56 -12.10
CA SER A 65 -21.17 1.60 -10.89
C SER A 65 -19.74 2.06 -11.13
N LEU A 66 -19.34 2.32 -12.38
CA LEU A 66 -17.92 2.47 -12.73
C LEU A 66 -17.23 3.59 -11.92
N GLU A 67 -17.83 4.78 -11.87
CA GLU A 67 -17.27 5.91 -11.12
C GLU A 67 -17.11 5.60 -9.63
N LYS A 68 -18.18 5.10 -9.00
CA LYS A 68 -18.18 4.72 -7.58
C LYS A 68 -17.15 3.62 -7.28
N THR A 69 -17.01 2.64 -8.17
CA THR A 69 -16.03 1.57 -8.06
C THR A 69 -14.60 2.12 -8.12
N LEU A 70 -14.31 2.99 -9.09
CA LEU A 70 -12.99 3.60 -9.23
C LEU A 70 -12.63 4.43 -7.99
N GLU A 71 -13.57 5.23 -7.49
CA GLU A 71 -13.37 6.02 -6.28
C GLU A 71 -13.09 5.12 -5.07
N MET A 72 -13.89 4.07 -4.87
CA MET A 72 -13.71 3.12 -3.78
C MET A 72 -12.32 2.47 -3.84
N ILE A 73 -11.90 1.96 -5.01
CA ILE A 73 -10.62 1.26 -5.15
C ILE A 73 -9.44 2.22 -4.96
N ARG A 74 -9.54 3.46 -5.47
CA ARG A 74 -8.51 4.49 -5.25
C ARG A 74 -8.34 4.78 -3.77
N ARG A 75 -9.43 4.96 -3.02
CA ARG A 75 -9.38 5.15 -1.56
C ARG A 75 -8.69 3.98 -0.85
N MET A 76 -8.96 2.74 -1.28
CA MET A 76 -8.28 1.56 -0.73
C MET A 76 -6.76 1.59 -1.00
N ILE A 77 -6.36 1.94 -2.22
CA ILE A 77 -4.94 2.07 -2.61
C ILE A 77 -4.26 3.14 -1.76
N TYR A 78 -4.88 4.32 -1.61
CA TYR A 78 -4.31 5.40 -0.81
C TYR A 78 -4.11 5.01 0.66
N ARG A 79 -5.11 4.35 1.28
CA ARG A 79 -4.99 3.85 2.65
C ARG A 79 -3.86 2.82 2.80
N ALA A 80 -3.65 1.96 1.80
CA ALA A 80 -2.55 1.01 1.81
C ALA A 80 -1.19 1.71 1.72
N ILE A 81 -1.07 2.75 0.90
CA ILE A 81 0.15 3.57 0.77
C ILE A 81 0.44 4.32 2.08
N GLU A 82 -0.56 4.95 2.67
CA GLU A 82 -0.43 5.67 3.94
C GLU A 82 0.05 4.74 5.05
N LYS A 83 -0.59 3.58 5.20
CA LYS A 83 -0.20 2.58 6.18
C LYS A 83 1.23 2.05 5.96
N ALA A 84 1.65 1.89 4.70
CA ALA A 84 3.03 1.50 4.39
C ALA A 84 4.05 2.57 4.84
N ARG A 85 3.73 3.87 4.69
CA ARG A 85 4.56 4.97 5.18
C ARG A 85 4.64 4.99 6.70
N GLU A 86 3.50 4.80 7.38
CA GLU A 86 3.48 4.68 8.84
C GLU A 86 4.39 3.54 9.33
N TYR A 87 4.37 2.38 8.65
CA TYR A 87 5.28 1.29 8.98
C TYR A 87 6.74 1.65 8.78
N GLN A 88 7.10 2.36 7.71
CA GLN A 88 8.47 2.82 7.48
C GLN A 88 8.96 3.76 8.59
N VAL A 89 8.17 4.77 8.93
CA VAL A 89 8.49 5.72 10.02
C VAL A 89 8.64 5.00 11.35
N ASN A 90 7.76 4.03 11.65
CA ASN A 90 7.88 3.22 12.85
C ASN A 90 9.15 2.37 12.90
N ILE A 91 9.53 1.75 11.78
CA ILE A 91 10.77 0.97 11.68
C ILE A 91 11.99 1.88 11.89
N GLU A 92 12.01 3.07 11.31
CA GLU A 92 13.08 4.05 11.49
C GLU A 92 13.19 4.52 12.95
N ARG A 93 12.05 4.83 13.58
CA ARG A 93 12.02 5.21 14.99
C ARG A 93 12.54 4.09 15.89
N VAL A 94 12.11 2.85 15.68
CA VAL A 94 12.60 1.69 16.46
C VAL A 94 14.11 1.50 16.27
N LYS A 95 14.63 1.70 15.06
CA LYS A 95 16.08 1.66 14.80
C LYS A 95 16.82 2.79 15.53
N GLN A 96 16.30 4.01 15.51
CA GLN A 96 16.90 5.14 16.23
C GLN A 96 16.89 4.91 17.74
N GLU A 97 15.77 4.43 18.30
CA GLU A 97 15.67 4.09 19.72
C GLU A 97 16.66 2.99 20.12
N ALA A 98 16.81 1.96 19.28
CA ALA A 98 17.78 0.89 19.48
C ALA A 98 19.23 1.40 19.41
N ASP A 99 19.56 2.27 18.46
CA ASP A 99 20.89 2.87 18.32
C ASP A 99 21.23 3.78 19.50
N VAL A 100 20.30 4.65 19.90
CA VAL A 100 20.45 5.48 21.11
C VAL A 100 20.71 4.61 22.32
N LYS A 101 19.95 3.52 22.50
CA LYS A 101 20.13 2.59 23.63
C LYS A 101 21.47 1.86 23.58
N ALA A 102 21.90 1.41 22.40
CA ALA A 102 23.17 0.71 22.22
C ALA A 102 24.39 1.62 22.46
N ASN A 103 24.30 2.88 22.02
CA ASN A 103 25.38 3.87 22.14
C ASN A 103 25.27 4.73 23.41
N PHE A 104 24.31 4.44 24.30
CA PHE A 104 24.15 5.15 25.56
C PHE A 104 25.27 4.77 26.54
N ASN A 105 26.22 5.70 26.74
CA ASN A 105 27.30 5.54 27.71
C ASN A 105 26.98 6.32 29.01
N PRO A 106 26.40 5.68 30.04
CA PRO A 106 26.03 6.35 31.28
C PRO A 106 27.25 6.80 32.09
N GLU A 107 28.29 5.96 32.17
CA GLU A 107 29.48 6.24 32.98
C GLU A 107 30.29 7.42 32.42
N GLY A 108 30.47 7.45 31.09
CA GLY A 108 31.16 8.57 30.42
C GLY A 108 30.43 9.89 30.60
N ARG A 109 29.09 9.88 30.58
CA ARG A 109 28.25 11.06 30.83
C ARG A 109 28.34 11.52 32.29
N ALA A 110 28.32 10.59 33.24
CA ALA A 110 28.48 10.90 34.67
C ALA A 110 29.84 11.57 34.94
N LYS A 111 30.93 11.01 34.41
CA LYS A 111 32.27 11.62 34.50
C LYS A 111 32.35 13.00 33.86
N LEU A 112 31.73 13.18 32.69
CA LEU A 112 31.68 14.50 32.03
C LEU A 112 30.95 15.53 32.91
N ALA A 113 29.89 15.10 33.63
CA ALA A 113 29.10 15.98 34.48
C ALA A 113 29.88 16.46 35.70
N GLU A 114 30.66 15.58 36.31
CA GLU A 114 31.58 15.94 37.40
C GLU A 114 32.64 16.94 36.91
N ILE A 115 33.30 16.67 35.78
CA ILE A 115 34.32 17.56 35.21
C ILE A 115 33.75 18.96 34.90
N LEU A 116 32.52 19.04 34.40
CA LEU A 116 31.87 20.32 34.09
C LEU A 116 31.51 21.09 35.35
N LYS A 117 30.99 20.39 36.38
CA LYS A 117 30.69 20.96 37.69
C LYS A 117 31.94 21.53 38.34
N ASP A 118 33.06 20.83 38.28
CA ASP A 118 34.35 21.28 38.83
C ASP A 118 34.90 22.52 38.10
N ARG A 119 34.54 22.70 36.81
CA ARG A 119 34.88 23.86 36.00
C ARG A 119 33.89 25.03 36.13
N GLY A 120 32.94 24.94 37.06
CA GLY A 120 31.91 25.97 37.29
C GLY A 120 30.91 26.11 36.13
N LYS A 121 30.81 25.12 35.23
CA LYS A 121 29.89 25.11 34.10
C LYS A 121 28.79 24.08 34.33
N SER A 122 27.53 24.49 34.13
CA SER A 122 26.40 23.56 34.24
C SER A 122 26.19 22.77 32.95
N TYR A 123 25.88 21.48 33.10
CA TYR A 123 25.51 20.58 32.00
C TYR A 123 24.30 21.09 31.21
N SER A 124 23.36 21.75 31.89
CA SER A 124 22.16 22.35 31.31
C SER A 124 22.46 23.45 30.28
N ASN A 125 23.59 24.15 30.41
CA ASN A 125 23.95 25.26 29.52
C ASN A 125 24.61 24.81 28.20
N LEU A 126 25.01 23.53 28.09
CA LEU A 126 25.77 22.99 26.94
C LEU A 126 24.91 22.28 25.89
N PHE A 127 23.76 21.74 26.30
CA PHE A 127 22.90 20.93 25.41
C PHE A 127 21.47 21.45 25.27
N GLY A 128 21.14 22.61 25.87
CA GLY A 128 19.87 23.31 25.62
C GLY A 128 18.63 22.43 25.76
N LEU A 129 18.53 21.69 26.87
CA LEU A 129 17.30 21.02 27.31
C LEU A 129 16.59 21.88 28.36
#